data_AF-A0A6A8KMC0-F1
#
_entry.id   AF-A0A6A8KMC0-F1
#
_cell.length_a   1.000
_cell.length_b   1.000
_cell.length_c   1.000
_cell.angle_alpha   90.00
_cell.angle_beta   90.00
_cell.angle_gamma   90.00
#
_symmetry.space_group_name_H-M   'P 1'
#
loop_
_entity.id
_entity.type
_entity.pdbx_description
1 polymer ?
#
loop_
_entity_poly.entity_id
_entity_poly.type
_entity_poly.pdbx_seq_one_letter_code
_entity_poly.pdbx_strand_id
1 'polypeptide(L)'
;MDKLNDTLQKKNLGAFYTHKLYAEKSLELVRAAIARVPTGNDYIILDRCAGTGNLEAGLTDEELSHCVVSTVEYYEYKVLQELLGAKVRHIIPPIEMTDTFNAGLVSGADALSKEYIENPVIKQYIANPQCTIILFENPPYAETTSAEHQRQRQSKKSSTWKQSYVVTEMKKEVKGTASNDLGNVFIWSGFKYYLRQPTDSYIVYSPVKYWKAQHLIDRKFVKGFAYNRRHFHTNIDACIMCAYWQNIADSRKEIEIAAYDIDDNTGTLVSCGLLPVKQVFTTYSKIYYDKRPIPDEQRTGILAGLNGLEKVGGKQRNKPATAPDIMGYMVAHSSGFDNPDLDSSLLIAARYDGNGFFLRKDNYLEKLPMFCASRYITYNRAWTERARIMKSADGADRYNADVASGKLAQFLLKCLLFTCTEMQNHMRTFTGSDGRFYRDELCLDGTNGKTIALRDIKGLIPGDREKAILNQWETVLQWAKKAENYSPSLTYGVYQIYAELDTSHVDETTGNTIWDNVELHTALAGLKTLVKDYYNSEIVPVLFEYEFIK
;
A
#
# COMPACT_ATOMS: atom_id res chain seq x y z
N MET A 1 -0.32 -6.80 -27.68
CA MET A 1 -0.19 -8.27 -27.69
C MET A 1 0.05 -8.88 -26.30
N ASP A 2 -0.12 -8.11 -25.22
CA ASP A 2 -0.32 -8.64 -23.85
C ASP A 2 -1.73 -9.29 -23.72
N LYS A 3 -2.13 -10.13 -24.67
CA LYS A 3 -3.45 -10.81 -24.74
C LYS A 3 -3.29 -12.34 -24.88
N LEU A 4 -2.06 -12.85 -24.93
CA LEU A 4 -1.77 -14.26 -25.22
C LEU A 4 -1.76 -15.17 -23.97
N ASN A 5 -1.71 -14.60 -22.77
CA ASN A 5 -1.74 -15.37 -21.52
C ASN A 5 -3.10 -15.27 -20.84
N ASP A 6 -3.62 -16.40 -20.36
CA ASP A 6 -4.73 -16.42 -19.41
C ASP A 6 -4.38 -15.52 -18.22
N THR A 7 -5.34 -14.74 -17.75
CA THR A 7 -5.27 -13.83 -16.59
C THR A 7 -4.56 -14.44 -15.38
N LEU A 8 -4.65 -15.77 -15.22
CA LEU A 8 -4.03 -16.58 -14.16
C LEU A 8 -2.52 -16.81 -14.33
N GLN A 9 -2.00 -16.92 -15.55
CA GLN A 9 -0.54 -17.07 -15.78
C GLN A 9 0.20 -15.74 -15.59
N LYS A 10 -0.37 -14.63 -16.06
CA LYS A 10 0.21 -13.28 -15.87
C LYS A 10 0.38 -12.90 -14.40
N LYS A 11 -0.60 -13.25 -13.55
CA LYS A 11 -0.54 -12.99 -12.10
C LYS A 11 0.49 -13.86 -11.35
N ASN A 12 0.79 -15.07 -11.83
CA ASN A 12 1.79 -15.94 -11.21
C ASN A 12 3.22 -15.66 -11.69
N LEU A 13 3.37 -15.23 -12.95
CA LEU A 13 4.64 -14.81 -13.56
C LEU A 13 5.02 -13.36 -13.19
N GLY A 14 4.03 -12.57 -12.73
CA GLY A 14 4.23 -11.17 -12.35
C GLY A 14 4.46 -10.24 -13.54
N ALA A 15 4.05 -10.63 -14.75
CA ALA A 15 4.26 -9.83 -15.96
C ALA A 15 3.69 -8.41 -15.80
N PHE A 16 4.55 -7.40 -15.91
CA PHE A 16 4.18 -5.99 -15.82
C PHE A 16 4.44 -5.30 -17.16
N TYR A 17 3.36 -4.87 -17.80
CA TYR A 17 3.42 -4.07 -19.01
C TYR A 17 3.84 -2.63 -18.66
N THR A 18 4.85 -2.10 -19.35
CA THR A 18 5.21 -0.69 -19.30
C THR A 18 4.61 0.04 -20.50
N HIS A 19 3.82 1.09 -20.24
CA HIS A 19 3.26 1.91 -21.31
C HIS A 19 4.38 2.61 -22.12
N LYS A 20 4.25 2.63 -23.44
CA LYS A 20 5.25 3.20 -24.37
C LYS A 20 5.74 4.59 -23.97
N LEU A 21 4.82 5.53 -23.71
CA LEU A 21 5.16 6.90 -23.32
C LEU A 21 6.00 6.98 -22.02
N TYR A 22 5.76 6.09 -21.06
CA TYR A 22 6.53 6.02 -19.83
C TYR A 22 7.90 5.36 -20.04
N ALA A 23 7.99 4.36 -20.92
CA ALA A 23 9.27 3.78 -21.33
C ALA A 23 10.14 4.83 -22.02
N GLU A 24 9.59 5.51 -23.04
CA GLU A 24 10.28 6.58 -23.78
C GLU A 24 10.77 7.71 -22.87
N LYS A 25 9.92 8.17 -21.94
CA LYS A 25 10.32 9.19 -20.97
C LYS A 25 11.47 8.73 -20.07
N SER A 26 11.49 7.46 -19.70
CA SER A 26 12.50 6.90 -18.81
C SER A 26 13.87 6.70 -19.48
N LEU A 27 13.92 6.73 -20.82
CA LEU A 27 15.18 6.75 -21.57
C LEU A 27 16.02 8.00 -21.29
N GLU A 28 15.42 9.10 -20.82
CA GLU A 28 16.19 10.24 -20.30
C GLU A 28 17.13 9.84 -19.16
N LEU A 29 16.70 8.90 -18.30
CA LEU A 29 17.52 8.39 -17.20
C LEU A 29 18.63 7.49 -17.73
N VAL A 30 18.32 6.63 -18.71
CA VAL A 30 19.28 5.72 -19.35
C VAL A 30 20.38 6.53 -20.02
N ARG A 31 20.02 7.51 -20.85
CA ARG A 31 20.97 8.40 -21.53
C ARG A 31 21.82 9.21 -20.55
N ALA A 32 21.25 9.64 -19.43
CA ALA A 32 22.01 10.29 -18.36
C ALA A 32 23.02 9.34 -17.69
N ALA A 33 22.72 8.04 -17.59
CA ALA A 33 23.66 7.04 -17.12
C ALA A 33 24.75 6.73 -18.17
N ILE A 34 24.39 6.62 -19.45
CA ILE A 34 25.34 6.44 -20.57
C ILE A 34 26.33 7.61 -20.63
N ALA A 35 25.85 8.85 -20.52
CA ALA A 35 26.71 10.03 -20.54
C ALA A 35 27.76 10.08 -19.42
N ARG A 36 27.62 9.25 -18.39
CA ARG A 36 28.59 9.11 -17.29
C ARG A 36 29.61 7.98 -17.50
N VAL A 37 29.45 7.17 -18.54
CA VAL A 37 30.41 6.12 -18.87
C VAL A 37 31.77 6.78 -19.14
N PRO A 38 32.84 6.38 -18.44
CA PRO A 38 34.16 6.98 -18.64
C PRO A 38 34.62 6.83 -20.10
N THR A 39 35.29 7.85 -20.62
CA THR A 39 35.86 7.80 -21.97
C THR A 39 36.80 6.60 -22.11
N GLY A 40 36.58 5.78 -23.14
CA GLY A 40 37.35 4.56 -23.38
C GLY A 40 36.78 3.29 -22.73
N ASN A 41 35.77 3.42 -21.85
CA ASN A 41 35.05 2.28 -21.30
C ASN A 41 33.91 1.86 -22.23
N ASP A 42 33.64 0.56 -22.27
CA ASP A 42 32.40 0.01 -22.80
C ASP A 42 31.29 0.11 -21.75
N TYR A 43 30.05 -0.15 -22.14
CA TYR A 43 28.93 -0.30 -21.23
C TYR A 43 27.95 -1.37 -21.71
N ILE A 44 27.14 -1.89 -20.78
CA ILE A 44 25.95 -2.66 -21.12
C ILE A 44 24.72 -2.08 -20.45
N ILE A 45 23.57 -2.22 -21.12
CA ILE A 45 22.25 -2.00 -20.54
C ILE A 45 21.65 -3.38 -20.28
N LEU A 46 21.46 -3.74 -19.01
CA LEU A 46 20.97 -5.07 -18.63
C LEU A 46 19.53 -4.97 -18.13
N ASP A 47 18.60 -5.64 -18.82
CA ASP A 47 17.24 -5.91 -18.36
C ASP A 47 17.05 -7.42 -18.13
N ARG A 48 16.82 -7.78 -16.87
CA ARG A 48 16.69 -9.18 -16.44
C ARG A 48 15.26 -9.71 -16.56
N CYS A 49 14.31 -8.85 -16.94
CA CYS A 49 12.88 -9.13 -17.04
C CYS A 49 12.22 -8.28 -18.14
N ALA A 50 12.83 -8.23 -19.32
CA ALA A 50 12.44 -7.39 -20.45
C ALA A 50 11.04 -7.69 -21.00
N GLY A 51 10.51 -8.88 -20.71
CA GLY A 51 9.27 -9.37 -21.30
C GLY A 51 9.37 -9.37 -22.83
N THR A 52 8.55 -8.54 -23.47
CA THR A 52 8.54 -8.38 -24.94
C THR A 52 9.41 -7.22 -25.45
N GLY A 53 10.15 -6.53 -24.58
CA GLY A 53 11.11 -5.49 -24.97
C GLY A 53 10.54 -4.06 -24.99
N ASN A 54 9.53 -3.76 -24.16
CA ASN A 54 8.86 -2.44 -24.19
C ASN A 54 9.76 -1.30 -23.70
N LEU A 55 10.70 -1.58 -22.79
CA LEU A 55 11.64 -0.58 -22.29
C LEU A 55 12.69 -0.22 -23.36
N GLU A 56 13.06 -1.20 -24.18
CA GLU A 56 14.08 -1.10 -25.23
C GLU A 56 13.53 -0.50 -26.52
N ALA A 57 12.22 -0.50 -26.71
CA ALA A 57 11.58 -0.13 -27.98
C ALA A 57 11.91 1.30 -28.48
N GLY A 58 12.31 2.21 -27.59
CA GLY A 58 12.70 3.58 -27.92
C GLY A 58 14.21 3.84 -27.96
N LEU A 59 15.03 2.83 -27.72
CA LEU A 59 16.49 2.92 -27.82
C LEU A 59 16.93 2.97 -29.29
N THR A 60 18.03 3.67 -29.56
CA THR A 60 18.67 3.71 -30.89
C THR A 60 19.37 2.39 -31.19
N ASP A 61 19.73 2.14 -32.46
CA ASP A 61 20.48 0.93 -32.84
C ASP A 61 21.84 0.83 -32.13
N GLU A 62 22.49 1.97 -31.86
CA GLU A 62 23.72 2.00 -31.04
C GLU A 62 23.39 1.56 -29.61
N GLU A 63 22.44 2.22 -28.94
CA GLU A 63 22.06 1.89 -27.56
C GLU A 63 21.63 0.41 -27.43
N LEU A 64 20.87 -0.11 -28.40
CA LEU A 64 20.45 -1.51 -28.48
C LEU A 64 21.65 -2.46 -28.61
N SER A 65 22.68 -2.12 -29.38
CA SER A 65 23.89 -2.95 -29.50
C SER A 65 24.68 -3.09 -28.18
N HIS A 66 24.31 -2.32 -27.15
CA HIS A 66 24.80 -2.44 -25.77
C HIS A 66 23.81 -3.19 -24.83
N CYS A 67 22.62 -3.55 -25.30
CA CYS A 67 21.59 -4.22 -24.48
C CYS A 67 21.84 -5.72 -24.30
N VAL A 68 21.70 -6.19 -23.07
CA VAL A 68 21.57 -7.61 -22.71
C VAL A 68 20.20 -7.78 -22.08
N VAL A 69 19.32 -8.56 -22.72
CA VAL A 69 17.92 -8.70 -22.31
C VAL A 69 17.56 -10.14 -21.98
N SER A 70 16.64 -10.33 -21.05
CA SER A 70 16.14 -11.66 -20.68
C SER A 70 14.67 -11.63 -20.31
N THR A 71 13.97 -12.72 -20.59
CA THR A 71 12.66 -13.01 -20.04
C THR A 71 12.55 -14.50 -19.73
N VAL A 72 11.84 -14.82 -18.65
CA VAL A 72 11.64 -16.19 -18.18
C VAL A 72 10.47 -16.88 -18.90
N GLU A 73 9.61 -16.13 -19.60
CA GLU A 73 8.40 -16.66 -20.25
C GLU A 73 8.65 -16.95 -21.73
N TYR A 74 8.19 -18.13 -22.18
CA TYR A 74 8.46 -18.65 -23.51
C TYR A 74 7.93 -17.77 -24.65
N TYR A 75 6.66 -17.36 -24.61
CA TYR A 75 6.06 -16.57 -25.67
C TYR A 75 6.66 -15.16 -25.72
N GLU A 76 6.92 -14.56 -24.56
CA GLU A 76 7.65 -13.30 -24.46
C GLU A 76 9.03 -13.39 -25.10
N TYR A 77 9.77 -14.46 -24.82
CA TYR A 77 11.09 -14.70 -25.40
C TYR A 77 11.05 -14.76 -26.93
N LYS A 78 10.07 -15.47 -27.51
CA LYS A 78 9.92 -15.57 -28.97
C LYS A 78 9.65 -14.22 -29.61
N VAL A 79 8.78 -13.41 -29.00
CA VAL A 79 8.49 -12.04 -29.47
C VAL A 79 9.72 -11.14 -29.30
N LEU A 80 10.43 -11.25 -28.18
CA LEU A 80 11.66 -10.50 -27.93
C LEU A 80 12.74 -10.82 -28.99
N GLN A 81 12.92 -12.10 -29.33
CA GLN A 81 13.83 -12.55 -30.38
C GLN A 81 13.46 -11.98 -31.75
N GLU A 82 12.17 -11.98 -32.09
CA GLU A 82 11.67 -11.42 -33.36
C GLU A 82 11.91 -9.91 -33.46
N LEU A 83 11.62 -9.16 -32.39
CA LEU A 83 11.68 -7.69 -32.39
C LEU A 83 13.11 -7.14 -32.26
N LEU A 84 13.91 -7.77 -31.40
CA LEU A 84 15.16 -7.21 -30.90
C LEU A 84 16.38 -8.13 -31.10
N GLY A 85 16.20 -9.41 -31.41
CA GLY A 85 17.29 -10.40 -31.37
C GLY A 85 18.50 -10.11 -32.25
N ALA A 86 18.31 -9.49 -33.42
CA ALA A 86 19.41 -9.08 -34.30
C ALA A 86 20.02 -7.70 -33.95
N LYS A 87 19.41 -6.96 -33.02
CA LYS A 87 19.78 -5.59 -32.66
C LYS A 87 20.49 -5.51 -31.31
N VAL A 88 20.10 -6.39 -30.38
CA VAL A 88 20.67 -6.41 -29.03
C VAL A 88 21.99 -7.15 -28.99
N ARG A 89 22.81 -6.83 -27.99
CA ARG A 89 24.10 -7.51 -27.78
C ARG A 89 23.90 -8.99 -27.47
N HIS A 90 22.97 -9.30 -26.57
CA HIS A 90 22.59 -10.67 -26.19
C HIS A 90 21.12 -10.73 -25.78
N ILE A 91 20.46 -11.82 -26.17
CA ILE A 91 19.25 -12.32 -25.49
C ILE A 91 19.69 -13.48 -24.60
N ILE A 92 19.13 -13.62 -23.39
CA ILE A 92 19.46 -14.72 -22.48
C ILE A 92 18.31 -15.74 -22.45
N PRO A 93 18.57 -17.03 -22.78
CA PRO A 93 19.83 -17.56 -23.32
C PRO A 93 20.06 -17.16 -24.78
N PRO A 94 21.32 -17.10 -25.27
CA PRO A 94 21.63 -16.57 -26.60
C PRO A 94 21.40 -17.56 -27.74
N ILE A 95 21.31 -18.85 -27.43
CA ILE A 95 21.12 -19.92 -28.41
C ILE A 95 19.96 -20.78 -27.94
N GLU A 96 18.99 -20.97 -28.83
CA GLU A 96 17.91 -21.92 -28.63
C GLU A 96 18.42 -23.35 -28.84
N MET A 97 18.45 -24.11 -27.75
CA MET A 97 18.77 -25.53 -27.69
C MET A 97 17.52 -26.35 -27.37
N THR A 98 17.59 -27.67 -27.54
CA THR A 98 16.46 -28.58 -27.31
C THR A 98 15.89 -28.55 -25.89
N ASP A 99 16.69 -28.13 -24.91
CA ASP A 99 16.36 -28.00 -23.49
C ASP A 99 16.15 -26.55 -23.02
N THR A 100 16.15 -25.59 -23.96
CA THR A 100 15.95 -24.16 -23.65
C THR A 100 14.57 -23.87 -23.10
N PHE A 101 13.58 -24.73 -23.37
CA PHE A 101 12.22 -24.54 -22.88
C PHE A 101 11.77 -25.71 -22.02
N ASN A 102 11.28 -25.37 -20.83
CA ASN A 102 10.73 -26.34 -19.89
C ASN A 102 9.44 -25.81 -19.28
N ALA A 103 8.34 -26.53 -19.51
CA ALA A 103 7.01 -26.21 -18.94
C ALA A 103 6.54 -24.76 -19.19
N GLY A 104 6.85 -24.19 -20.36
CA GLY A 104 6.48 -22.80 -20.73
C GLY A 104 7.42 -21.72 -20.19
N LEU A 105 8.52 -22.12 -19.54
CA LEU A 105 9.58 -21.22 -19.09
C LEU A 105 10.86 -21.41 -19.91
N VAL A 106 11.70 -20.39 -19.88
CA VAL A 106 13.01 -20.38 -20.53
C VAL A 106 14.09 -20.80 -19.51
N SER A 107 14.75 -21.93 -19.77
CA SER A 107 15.86 -22.46 -18.96
C SER A 107 17.01 -21.45 -18.92
N GLY A 108 17.59 -21.24 -17.74
CA GLY A 108 18.69 -20.29 -17.55
C GLY A 108 18.33 -18.80 -17.61
N ALA A 109 17.04 -18.45 -17.74
CA ALA A 109 16.55 -17.07 -17.77
C ALA A 109 15.89 -16.58 -16.46
N ASP A 110 15.83 -17.43 -15.42
CA ASP A 110 15.31 -17.03 -14.11
C ASP A 110 16.32 -16.13 -13.38
N ALA A 111 16.09 -14.82 -13.40
CA ALA A 111 16.90 -13.80 -12.74
C ALA A 111 17.12 -14.02 -11.23
N LEU A 112 16.30 -14.85 -10.58
CA LEU A 112 16.39 -15.18 -9.15
C LEU A 112 17.15 -16.48 -8.86
N SER A 113 17.59 -17.18 -9.90
CA SER A 113 18.35 -18.42 -9.80
C SER A 113 19.85 -18.14 -9.62
N LYS A 114 20.55 -19.13 -9.05
CA LYS A 114 22.02 -19.09 -8.98
C LYS A 114 22.66 -19.15 -10.38
N GLU A 115 22.07 -19.97 -11.26
CA GLU A 115 22.51 -20.16 -12.64
C GLU A 115 22.55 -18.83 -13.41
N TYR A 116 21.48 -18.02 -13.30
CA TYR A 116 21.42 -16.73 -13.98
C TYR A 116 22.46 -15.73 -13.45
N ILE A 117 22.68 -15.68 -12.13
CA ILE A 117 23.71 -14.83 -11.53
C ILE A 117 25.10 -15.25 -12.02
N GLU A 118 25.34 -16.55 -12.15
CA GLU A 118 26.61 -17.14 -12.60
C GLU A 118 26.73 -17.24 -14.12
N ASN A 119 25.74 -16.73 -14.88
CA ASN A 119 25.70 -16.84 -16.33
C ASN A 119 26.97 -16.23 -16.98
N PRO A 120 27.74 -17.00 -17.76
CA PRO A 120 29.03 -16.57 -18.29
C PRO A 120 28.90 -15.36 -19.25
N VAL A 121 27.80 -15.28 -19.99
CA VAL A 121 27.53 -14.18 -20.94
C VAL A 121 27.39 -12.85 -20.22
N ILE A 122 26.78 -12.84 -19.04
CA ILE A 122 26.63 -11.62 -18.22
C ILE A 122 27.91 -11.40 -17.40
N LYS A 123 28.46 -12.46 -16.82
CA LYS A 123 29.64 -12.41 -15.95
C LYS A 123 30.86 -11.81 -16.61
N GLN A 124 31.09 -11.99 -17.90
CA GLN A 124 32.23 -11.36 -18.60
C GLN A 124 32.18 -9.82 -18.51
N TYR A 125 31.00 -9.20 -18.57
CA TYR A 125 30.86 -7.74 -18.43
C TYR A 125 31.00 -7.31 -16.97
N ILE A 126 30.40 -8.08 -16.04
CA ILE A 126 30.54 -7.89 -14.58
C ILE A 126 31.98 -8.18 -14.09
N ALA A 127 32.80 -8.92 -14.82
CA ALA A 127 34.21 -9.12 -14.49
C ALA A 127 35.11 -8.03 -15.06
N ASN A 128 34.65 -7.29 -16.07
CA ASN A 128 35.44 -6.26 -16.75
C ASN A 128 35.34 -4.91 -16.03
N PRO A 129 36.42 -4.38 -15.42
CA PRO A 129 36.39 -3.06 -14.76
C PRO A 129 36.27 -1.89 -15.76
N GLN A 130 36.63 -2.10 -17.03
CA GLN A 130 36.46 -1.12 -18.11
C GLN A 130 35.09 -1.22 -18.80
N CYS A 131 34.15 -1.94 -18.20
CA CYS A 131 32.76 -1.99 -18.63
C CYS A 131 31.86 -1.42 -17.52
N THR A 132 31.00 -0.46 -17.85
CA THR A 132 29.99 0.10 -16.95
C THR A 132 28.68 -0.69 -17.06
N ILE A 133 28.07 -1.05 -15.93
CA ILE A 133 26.78 -1.73 -15.89
C ILE A 133 25.67 -0.71 -15.66
N ILE A 134 24.70 -0.68 -16.57
CA ILE A 134 23.46 0.07 -16.40
C ILE A 134 22.33 -0.97 -16.31
N LEU A 135 21.82 -1.24 -15.11
CA LEU A 135 20.59 -2.01 -14.95
C LEU A 135 19.41 -1.11 -15.31
N PHE A 136 18.54 -1.56 -16.22
CA PHE A 136 17.31 -0.86 -16.57
C PHE A 136 16.18 -1.87 -16.67
N GLU A 137 15.25 -1.86 -15.72
CA GLU A 137 14.21 -2.88 -15.65
C GLU A 137 12.93 -2.38 -14.97
N ASN A 138 11.81 -3.02 -15.30
CA ASN A 138 10.54 -2.94 -14.58
C ASN A 138 10.20 -4.31 -13.97
N PRO A 139 10.72 -4.60 -12.76
CA PRO A 139 10.55 -5.92 -12.16
C PRO A 139 9.08 -6.31 -11.97
N PRO A 140 8.79 -7.62 -12.01
CA PRO A 140 7.47 -8.13 -11.68
C PRO A 140 7.05 -7.76 -10.25
N TYR A 141 5.83 -7.24 -10.07
CA TYR A 141 5.27 -6.99 -8.74
C TYR A 141 4.39 -8.16 -8.31
N ALA A 142 4.86 -8.91 -7.31
CA ALA A 142 4.05 -9.89 -6.61
C ALA A 142 4.25 -9.78 -5.11
N GLU A 143 3.16 -9.51 -4.38
CA GLU A 143 3.11 -9.64 -2.93
C GLU A 143 2.29 -10.87 -2.56
N THR A 144 2.95 -11.96 -2.20
CA THR A 144 2.30 -13.23 -1.78
C THR A 144 1.38 -13.13 -0.55
N THR A 145 1.41 -12.00 0.16
CA THR A 145 0.59 -11.71 1.35
C THR A 145 -0.55 -10.75 1.08
N SER A 146 -0.76 -10.31 -0.18
CA SER A 146 -1.88 -9.45 -0.51
C SER A 146 -3.21 -10.13 -0.20
N ALA A 147 -4.19 -9.34 0.23
CA ALA A 147 -5.51 -9.85 0.58
C ALA A 147 -6.25 -10.49 -0.60
N GLU A 148 -5.92 -10.06 -1.82
CA GLU A 148 -6.45 -10.62 -3.05
C GLU A 148 -6.03 -12.09 -3.24
N HIS A 149 -4.77 -12.44 -2.94
CA HIS A 149 -4.29 -13.82 -2.97
C HIS A 149 -4.92 -14.71 -1.89
N GLN A 150 -5.24 -14.14 -0.72
CA GLN A 150 -5.94 -14.85 0.34
C GLN A 150 -7.41 -15.11 -0.01
N ARG A 151 -8.10 -14.14 -0.62
CA ARG A 151 -9.50 -14.27 -1.06
C ARG A 151 -9.69 -15.37 -2.11
N GLN A 152 -8.69 -15.61 -2.96
CA GLN A 152 -8.78 -16.63 -4.03
C GLN A 152 -8.28 -18.03 -3.61
N ARG A 153 -7.87 -18.26 -2.35
CA ARG A 153 -7.27 -19.54 -1.88
C ARG A 153 -6.06 -20.02 -2.70
N GLN A 154 -5.35 -19.12 -3.38
CA GLN A 154 -4.21 -19.45 -4.26
C GLN A 154 -2.82 -19.22 -3.65
N SER A 155 -2.74 -18.99 -2.33
CA SER A 155 -1.49 -18.68 -1.63
C SER A 155 -0.36 -19.70 -1.88
N LYS A 156 -0.69 -20.97 -2.16
CA LYS A 156 0.28 -22.06 -2.41
C LYS A 156 0.96 -22.01 -3.79
N LYS A 157 0.36 -21.39 -4.81
CA LYS A 157 0.98 -21.28 -6.16
C LYS A 157 1.85 -20.04 -6.33
N SER A 158 1.50 -18.93 -5.65
CA SER A 158 2.26 -17.66 -5.70
C SER A 158 3.61 -17.67 -4.94
N SER A 159 3.97 -18.77 -4.27
CA SER A 159 5.10 -18.83 -3.33
C SER A 159 6.38 -19.48 -3.86
N THR A 160 6.41 -19.96 -5.11
CA THR A 160 7.55 -20.73 -5.65
C THR A 160 8.83 -19.90 -5.69
N TRP A 161 8.76 -18.63 -6.11
CA TRP A 161 9.91 -17.72 -6.12
C TRP A 161 10.51 -17.48 -4.74
N LYS A 162 9.75 -17.67 -3.64
CA LYS A 162 10.26 -17.51 -2.26
C LYS A 162 11.29 -18.55 -1.85
N GLN A 163 11.39 -19.63 -2.63
CA GLN A 163 12.39 -20.68 -2.48
C GLN A 163 13.60 -20.48 -3.40
N SER A 164 13.60 -19.41 -4.21
CA SER A 164 14.72 -19.10 -5.09
C SER A 164 16.00 -18.83 -4.31
N TYR A 165 17.12 -18.96 -5.03
CA TYR A 165 18.45 -18.72 -4.48
C TYR A 165 18.57 -17.29 -3.96
N VAL A 166 18.21 -16.29 -4.78
CA VAL A 166 18.32 -14.88 -4.40
C VAL A 166 17.49 -14.55 -3.16
N VAL A 167 16.28 -15.09 -3.01
CA VAL A 167 15.47 -14.86 -1.80
C VAL A 167 16.16 -15.43 -0.55
N THR A 168 16.75 -16.60 -0.69
CA THR A 168 17.46 -17.26 0.42
C THR A 168 18.67 -16.43 0.84
N GLU A 169 19.43 -15.88 -0.11
CA GLU A 169 20.56 -15.00 0.17
C GLU A 169 20.10 -13.65 0.76
N MET A 170 19.08 -13.02 0.17
CA MET A 170 18.54 -11.75 0.65
C MET A 170 18.08 -11.84 2.11
N LYS A 171 17.42 -12.95 2.51
CA LYS A 171 16.95 -13.16 3.90
C LYS A 171 18.08 -13.24 4.93
N LYS A 172 19.34 -13.46 4.52
CA LYS A 172 20.49 -13.41 5.43
C LYS A 172 20.74 -11.97 5.91
N GLU A 173 20.55 -11.00 5.03
CA GLU A 173 20.84 -9.58 5.25
C GLU A 173 19.59 -8.73 5.57
N VAL A 174 18.48 -9.01 4.89
CA VAL A 174 17.22 -8.26 4.99
C VAL A 174 16.20 -9.06 5.79
N LYS A 175 15.65 -8.44 6.84
CA LYS A 175 14.63 -9.04 7.72
C LYS A 175 13.25 -8.42 7.47
N GLY A 176 12.22 -9.09 7.98
CA GLY A 176 10.86 -8.58 7.96
C GLY A 176 10.17 -8.63 6.59
N THR A 177 9.15 -7.79 6.42
CA THR A 177 8.26 -7.78 5.27
C THR A 177 8.94 -7.38 3.96
N ALA A 178 10.06 -6.65 4.01
CA ALA A 178 10.84 -6.26 2.83
C ALA A 178 11.32 -7.48 2.01
N SER A 179 11.61 -8.60 2.66
CA SER A 179 12.02 -9.86 2.01
C SER A 179 10.87 -10.66 1.36
N ASN A 180 9.62 -10.19 1.50
CA ASN A 180 8.43 -10.86 0.96
C ASN A 180 7.86 -10.17 -0.30
N ASP A 181 8.52 -9.13 -0.79
CA ASP A 181 8.15 -8.38 -2.00
C ASP A 181 9.10 -8.77 -3.15
N LEU A 182 8.55 -9.24 -4.28
CA LEU A 182 9.34 -9.69 -5.43
C LEU A 182 10.19 -8.57 -6.04
N GLY A 183 9.66 -7.36 -6.14
CA GLY A 183 10.39 -6.21 -6.67
C GLY A 183 11.61 -5.88 -5.81
N ASN A 184 11.49 -6.02 -4.48
CA ASN A 184 12.64 -5.86 -3.59
C ASN A 184 13.74 -6.89 -3.82
N VAL A 185 13.39 -8.11 -4.21
CA VAL A 185 14.38 -9.16 -4.50
C VAL A 185 15.19 -8.80 -5.75
N PHE A 186 14.52 -8.29 -6.79
CA PHE A 186 15.19 -7.75 -7.98
C PHE A 186 16.06 -6.55 -7.63
N ILE A 187 15.56 -5.60 -6.84
CA ILE A 187 16.33 -4.41 -6.43
C ILE A 187 17.57 -4.82 -5.62
N TRP A 188 17.41 -5.63 -4.58
CA TRP A 188 18.52 -6.09 -3.74
C TRP A 188 19.57 -6.85 -4.54
N SER A 189 19.14 -7.80 -5.39
CA SER A 189 20.07 -8.59 -6.21
C SER A 189 20.81 -7.76 -7.24
N GLY A 190 20.18 -6.73 -7.82
CA GLY A 190 20.81 -5.79 -8.74
C GLY A 190 22.03 -5.13 -8.09
N PHE A 191 21.85 -4.55 -6.90
CA PHE A 191 22.95 -3.97 -6.14
C PHE A 191 23.94 -5.00 -5.60
N LYS A 192 23.49 -6.21 -5.23
CA LYS A 192 24.34 -7.23 -4.62
C LYS A 192 25.30 -7.89 -5.61
N TYR A 193 24.81 -8.22 -6.81
CA TYR A 193 25.52 -9.11 -7.73
C TYR A 193 25.97 -8.45 -9.04
N TYR A 194 25.40 -7.31 -9.41
CA TYR A 194 25.65 -6.69 -10.73
C TYR A 194 26.37 -5.35 -10.64
N LEU A 195 26.01 -4.47 -9.70
CA LEU A 195 26.66 -3.18 -9.54
C LEU A 195 27.91 -3.29 -8.64
N ARG A 196 29.07 -2.88 -9.17
CA ARG A 196 30.39 -3.12 -8.57
C ARG A 196 31.14 -1.82 -8.28
N GLN A 197 30.92 -0.80 -9.10
CA GLN A 197 31.72 0.43 -9.10
C GLN A 197 30.85 1.69 -9.20
N PRO A 198 31.37 2.88 -8.80
CA PRO A 198 30.60 4.14 -8.78
C PRO A 198 29.99 4.59 -10.13
N THR A 199 30.53 4.11 -11.25
CA THR A 199 29.99 4.37 -12.59
C THR A 199 28.74 3.55 -12.87
N ASP A 200 28.62 2.37 -12.25
CA ASP A 200 27.48 1.49 -12.42
C ASP A 200 26.19 2.14 -11.88
N SER A 201 25.11 1.88 -12.59
CA SER A 201 23.83 2.59 -12.47
C SER A 201 22.67 1.61 -12.43
N TYR A 202 21.61 1.97 -11.72
CA TYR A 202 20.38 1.19 -11.70
C TYR A 202 19.18 2.11 -11.84
N ILE A 203 18.45 1.92 -12.93
CA ILE A 203 17.22 2.61 -13.28
C ILE A 203 16.09 1.59 -13.13
N VAL A 204 15.22 1.78 -12.14
CA VAL A 204 14.23 0.77 -11.76
C VAL A 204 12.86 1.37 -11.53
N TYR A 205 11.84 0.70 -12.06
CA TYR A 205 10.45 0.94 -11.68
C TYR A 205 10.15 0.17 -10.40
N SER A 206 9.57 0.83 -9.38
CA SER A 206 9.00 0.17 -8.20
C SER A 206 8.20 1.16 -7.34
N PRO A 207 7.19 0.71 -6.56
CA PRO A 207 6.63 1.51 -5.47
C PRO A 207 7.74 2.01 -4.55
N VAL A 208 7.71 3.28 -4.15
CA VAL A 208 8.84 3.92 -3.44
C VAL A 208 9.16 3.33 -2.05
N LYS A 209 8.31 2.42 -1.54
CA LYS A 209 8.44 1.79 -0.21
C LYS A 209 9.78 1.11 0.03
N TYR A 210 10.43 0.56 -1.00
CA TYR A 210 11.75 -0.09 -0.88
C TYR A 210 12.81 0.86 -0.31
N TRP A 211 12.77 2.12 -0.73
CA TRP A 211 13.68 3.16 -0.24
C TRP A 211 13.07 3.93 0.93
N LYS A 212 11.77 4.26 0.85
CA LYS A 212 11.08 5.14 1.80
C LYS A 212 10.92 4.53 3.20
N ALA A 213 10.36 3.32 3.30
CA ALA A 213 9.98 2.71 4.57
C ALA A 213 10.77 1.44 4.90
N GLN A 214 11.35 0.79 3.90
CA GLN A 214 12.09 -0.46 4.06
C GLN A 214 13.60 -0.26 4.11
N HIS A 215 14.09 0.92 3.68
CA HIS A 215 15.51 1.28 3.62
C HIS A 215 16.38 0.19 2.99
N LEU A 216 15.87 -0.44 1.93
CA LEU A 216 16.52 -1.58 1.27
C LEU A 216 17.87 -1.20 0.66
N ILE A 217 18.01 0.06 0.26
CA ILE A 217 19.22 0.60 -0.36
C ILE A 217 19.57 1.97 0.24
N ASP A 218 20.87 2.25 0.30
CA ASP A 218 21.51 3.49 0.73
C ASP A 218 22.42 4.00 -0.38
N ARG A 219 21.80 4.40 -1.49
CA ARG A 219 22.47 4.71 -2.75
C ARG A 219 22.13 6.11 -3.25
N LYS A 220 23.04 6.71 -4.01
CA LYS A 220 22.89 8.08 -4.49
C LYS A 220 21.79 8.17 -5.52
N PHE A 221 20.72 8.86 -5.15
CA PHE A 221 19.64 9.23 -6.08
C PHE A 221 20.11 10.35 -7.00
N VAL A 222 19.89 10.18 -8.30
CA VAL A 222 20.26 11.18 -9.32
C VAL A 222 19.03 11.93 -9.81
N LYS A 223 18.04 11.20 -10.32
CA LYS A 223 16.79 11.72 -10.89
C LYS A 223 15.75 10.61 -10.86
N GLY A 224 14.48 10.96 -10.86
CA GLY A 224 13.41 9.98 -10.92
C GLY A 224 12.12 10.58 -11.43
N PHE A 225 11.27 9.69 -11.93
CA PHE A 225 9.94 10.01 -12.42
C PHE A 225 8.87 9.28 -11.60
N ALA A 226 7.73 9.93 -11.40
CA ALA A 226 6.52 9.30 -10.89
C ALA A 226 5.53 9.12 -12.04
N TYR A 227 4.94 7.94 -12.13
CA TYR A 227 3.93 7.62 -13.13
C TYR A 227 2.65 7.09 -12.47
N ASN A 228 1.53 7.24 -13.16
CA ASN A 228 0.27 6.64 -12.71
C ASN A 228 0.23 5.15 -13.09
N ARG A 229 0.09 4.30 -12.07
CA ARG A 229 0.04 2.84 -12.21
C ARG A 229 -1.11 2.36 -13.08
N ARG A 230 -2.21 3.11 -13.26
CA ARG A 230 -3.36 2.68 -14.10
C ARG A 230 -2.96 2.26 -15.51
N HIS A 231 -1.92 2.86 -16.08
CA HIS A 231 -1.42 2.54 -17.43
C HIS A 231 -0.50 1.29 -17.48
N PHE A 232 -0.33 0.58 -16.37
CA PHE A 232 0.38 -0.70 -16.26
C PHE A 232 -0.61 -1.88 -16.12
N HIS A 233 -1.77 -1.81 -16.76
CA HIS A 233 -2.85 -2.82 -16.71
C HIS A 233 -3.38 -3.13 -15.31
N THR A 234 -3.58 -2.10 -14.48
CA THR A 234 -4.23 -2.25 -13.17
C THR A 234 -5.41 -1.29 -13.03
N ASN A 235 -6.40 -1.67 -12.22
CA ASN A 235 -7.58 -0.85 -11.92
C ASN A 235 -7.36 0.12 -10.75
N ILE A 236 -6.13 0.25 -10.26
CA ILE A 236 -5.79 1.08 -9.10
C ILE A 236 -4.83 2.21 -9.52
N ASP A 237 -5.32 3.43 -9.41
CA ASP A 237 -4.52 4.65 -9.43
C ASP A 237 -3.56 4.70 -8.24
N ALA A 238 -2.26 4.67 -8.53
CA ALA A 238 -1.19 4.75 -7.54
C ALA A 238 0.10 5.25 -8.17
N CYS A 239 1.00 5.77 -7.34
CA CYS A 239 2.31 6.24 -7.77
C CYS A 239 3.25 5.06 -7.94
N ILE A 240 3.85 4.94 -9.13
CA ILE A 240 5.01 4.09 -9.37
C ILE A 240 6.22 4.96 -9.69
N MET A 241 7.35 4.69 -9.04
CA MET A 241 8.56 5.47 -9.21
C MET A 241 9.50 4.76 -10.18
N CYS A 242 9.98 5.45 -11.20
CA CYS A 242 11.15 5.06 -11.99
C CYS A 242 12.35 5.88 -11.49
N ALA A 243 13.29 5.26 -10.78
CA ALA A 243 14.38 5.96 -10.12
C ALA A 243 15.74 5.58 -10.69
N TYR A 244 16.57 6.59 -10.95
CA TYR A 244 17.98 6.44 -11.29
C TYR A 244 18.86 6.55 -10.03
N TRP A 245 19.46 5.41 -9.67
CA TRP A 245 20.44 5.27 -8.60
C TRP A 245 21.86 5.05 -9.15
N GLN A 246 22.84 5.65 -8.50
CA GLN A 246 24.25 5.34 -8.69
C GLN A 246 24.72 4.39 -7.60
N ASN A 247 25.68 3.51 -7.94
CA ASN A 247 26.32 2.66 -6.94
C ASN A 247 27.35 3.41 -6.07
N ILE A 248 26.88 4.49 -5.45
CA ILE A 248 27.61 5.36 -4.53
C ILE A 248 26.78 5.43 -3.26
N ALA A 249 27.39 5.20 -2.10
CA ALA A 249 26.71 5.29 -0.82
C ALA A 249 26.12 6.69 -0.61
N ASP A 250 24.90 6.76 -0.09
CA ASP A 250 24.22 8.02 0.20
C ASP A 250 23.29 7.85 1.41
N SER A 251 23.26 8.86 2.27
CA SER A 251 22.49 8.89 3.50
C SER A 251 21.28 9.83 3.43
N ARG A 252 20.98 10.42 2.26
CA ARG A 252 19.85 11.34 2.08
C ARG A 252 18.52 10.73 2.53
N LYS A 253 17.67 11.59 3.10
CA LYS A 253 16.39 11.22 3.70
C LYS A 253 15.18 11.72 2.91
N GLU A 254 15.44 12.54 1.91
CA GLU A 254 14.43 13.13 1.04
C GLU A 254 14.93 13.12 -0.41
N ILE A 255 14.00 12.83 -1.32
CA ILE A 255 14.17 12.94 -2.75
C ILE A 255 12.96 13.62 -3.35
N GLU A 256 13.12 14.13 -4.55
CA GLU A 256 12.04 14.71 -5.35
C GLU A 256 11.98 13.98 -6.69
N ILE A 257 10.76 13.64 -7.13
CA ILE A 257 10.52 12.93 -8.40
C ILE A 257 9.57 13.74 -9.26
N ALA A 258 9.88 13.87 -10.55
CA ALA A 258 9.02 14.60 -11.49
C ALA A 258 7.86 13.71 -11.94
N ALA A 259 6.63 14.16 -11.69
CA ALA A 259 5.43 13.41 -11.99
C ALA A 259 4.96 13.66 -13.42
N TYR A 260 4.57 12.57 -14.07
CA TYR A 260 3.95 12.58 -15.38
C TYR A 260 2.78 11.60 -15.43
N ASP A 261 1.68 12.01 -16.05
CA ASP A 261 0.54 11.14 -16.35
C ASP A 261 0.23 11.16 -17.85
N ILE A 262 -0.58 10.22 -18.32
CA ILE A 262 -1.03 10.16 -19.71
C ILE A 262 -2.44 10.77 -19.77
N ASP A 263 -2.61 11.77 -20.63
CA ASP A 263 -3.94 12.28 -20.97
C ASP A 263 -4.59 11.32 -21.96
N ASP A 264 -5.65 10.64 -21.52
CA ASP A 264 -6.37 9.64 -22.31
C ASP A 264 -7.04 10.24 -23.56
N ASN A 265 -7.30 11.56 -23.58
CA ASN A 265 -7.94 12.21 -24.73
C ASN A 265 -6.94 12.52 -25.85
N THR A 266 -5.73 12.95 -25.49
CA THR A 266 -4.70 13.35 -26.46
C THR A 266 -3.69 12.24 -26.73
N GLY A 267 -3.58 11.25 -25.84
CA GLY A 267 -2.55 10.23 -25.88
C GLY A 267 -1.15 10.79 -25.63
N THR A 268 -1.03 11.91 -24.89
CA THR A 268 0.26 12.57 -24.64
C THR A 268 0.63 12.54 -23.16
N LEU A 269 1.93 12.59 -22.91
CA LEU A 269 2.47 12.71 -21.55
C LEU A 269 2.33 14.15 -21.04
N VAL A 270 1.72 14.32 -19.86
CA VAL A 270 1.50 15.61 -19.20
C VAL A 270 2.29 15.67 -17.90
N SER A 271 2.97 16.78 -17.64
CA SER A 271 3.65 16.98 -16.36
C SER A 271 2.65 17.31 -15.25
N CYS A 272 2.77 16.63 -14.11
CA CYS A 272 1.95 16.83 -12.91
C CYS A 272 2.74 17.49 -11.77
N GLY A 273 3.88 18.13 -12.08
CA GLY A 273 4.73 18.80 -11.11
C GLY A 273 5.77 17.89 -10.44
N LEU A 274 6.31 18.36 -9.32
CA LEU A 274 7.33 17.67 -8.53
C LEU A 274 6.70 17.08 -7.27
N LEU A 275 7.01 15.82 -6.97
CA LEU A 275 6.49 15.12 -5.79
C LEU A 275 7.63 14.88 -4.80
N PRO A 276 7.53 15.39 -3.56
CA PRO A 276 8.50 15.09 -2.52
C PRO A 276 8.27 13.66 -1.98
N VAL A 277 9.36 12.99 -1.65
CA VAL A 277 9.35 11.69 -0.98
C VAL A 277 10.34 11.71 0.17
N LYS A 278 9.82 11.59 1.39
CA LYS A 278 10.62 11.54 2.63
C LYS A 278 10.62 10.14 3.22
N GLN A 279 11.78 9.68 3.69
CA GLN A 279 11.91 8.42 4.41
C GLN A 279 11.08 8.40 5.70
N VAL A 280 10.65 7.19 6.08
CA VAL A 280 9.90 6.88 7.30
C VAL A 280 10.77 6.00 8.17
N PHE A 281 11.07 6.41 9.41
CA PHE A 281 12.00 5.68 10.30
C PHE A 281 11.29 4.89 11.39
N THR A 282 10.07 5.29 11.74
CA THR A 282 9.33 4.71 12.86
C THR A 282 7.91 4.34 12.47
N THR A 283 7.41 3.28 13.10
CA THR A 283 6.07 2.72 12.83
C THR A 283 5.14 2.96 14.02
N TYR A 284 3.83 3.02 13.76
CA TYR A 284 2.81 3.16 14.81
C TYR A 284 2.91 2.06 15.87
N SER A 285 3.11 0.80 15.46
CA SER A 285 3.20 -0.32 16.41
C SER A 285 4.41 -0.23 17.34
N LYS A 286 5.48 0.43 16.90
CA LYS A 286 6.65 0.67 17.75
C LYS A 286 6.37 1.77 18.77
N ILE A 287 5.76 2.87 18.34
CA ILE A 287 5.71 4.12 19.10
C ILE A 287 4.38 4.36 19.81
N TYR A 288 3.26 4.21 19.11
CA TYR A 288 1.96 4.69 19.61
C TYR A 288 1.09 3.61 20.26
N TYR A 289 1.28 2.33 19.91
CA TYR A 289 0.48 1.24 20.45
C TYR A 289 0.61 1.14 21.97
N ASP A 290 -0.53 1.00 22.65
CA ASP A 290 -0.56 0.72 24.08
C ASP A 290 -0.11 -0.72 24.33
N LYS A 291 1.01 -0.88 25.04
CA LYS A 291 1.64 -2.18 25.32
C LYS A 291 1.46 -2.61 26.78
N ARG A 292 0.60 -1.93 27.56
CA ARG A 292 0.31 -2.32 28.93
C ARG A 292 -0.14 -3.79 28.96
N PRO A 293 0.46 -4.64 29.82
CA PRO A 293 0.09 -6.04 29.90
C PRO A 293 -1.39 -6.17 30.28
N ILE A 294 -1.99 -7.27 29.84
CA ILE A 294 -3.36 -7.63 30.19
C ILE A 294 -3.27 -8.89 31.04
N PRO A 295 -3.68 -8.83 32.32
CA PRO A 295 -3.71 -9.97 33.22
C PRO A 295 -4.54 -11.13 32.67
N ASP A 296 -4.19 -12.36 33.04
CA ASP A 296 -4.83 -13.56 32.50
C ASP A 296 -6.32 -13.65 32.87
N GLU A 297 -6.71 -13.16 34.04
CA GLU A 297 -8.11 -13.06 34.47
C GLU A 297 -8.94 -12.11 33.61
N GLN A 298 -8.30 -11.14 32.94
CA GLN A 298 -8.94 -10.23 32.00
C GLN A 298 -8.95 -10.76 30.56
N ARG A 299 -8.32 -11.92 30.28
CA ARG A 299 -8.29 -12.55 28.95
C ARG A 299 -9.57 -13.33 28.65
N THR A 300 -10.71 -12.64 28.79
CA THR A 300 -12.05 -13.17 28.56
C THR A 300 -12.78 -12.34 27.52
N GLY A 301 -13.83 -12.91 26.92
CA GLY A 301 -14.68 -12.26 25.93
C GLY A 301 -14.55 -12.87 24.53
N ILE A 302 -15.02 -12.12 23.53
CA ILE A 302 -15.05 -12.55 22.13
C ILE A 302 -13.89 -11.98 21.29
N LEU A 303 -13.67 -12.55 20.11
CA LEU A 303 -12.87 -11.92 19.06
C LEU A 303 -13.77 -11.40 17.95
N ALA A 304 -13.47 -10.21 17.43
CA ALA A 304 -14.23 -9.58 16.36
C ALA A 304 -13.65 -9.89 14.97
N GLY A 305 -14.56 -10.05 14.01
CA GLY A 305 -14.28 -10.01 12.59
C GLY A 305 -14.13 -8.57 12.07
N LEU A 306 -13.79 -8.44 10.79
CA LEU A 306 -13.66 -7.13 10.14
C LEU A 306 -14.97 -6.34 10.03
N ASN A 307 -16.12 -7.01 10.13
CA ASN A 307 -17.45 -6.42 10.06
C ASN A 307 -18.00 -5.94 11.42
N GLY A 308 -17.15 -5.88 12.45
CA GLY A 308 -17.55 -5.46 13.79
C GLY A 308 -18.29 -6.50 14.63
N LEU A 309 -18.65 -7.65 14.06
CA LEU A 309 -19.35 -8.73 14.77
C LEU A 309 -18.37 -9.80 15.27
N GLU A 310 -18.86 -10.69 16.13
CA GLU A 310 -18.11 -11.83 16.59
C GLU A 310 -17.59 -12.72 15.44
N LYS A 311 -16.32 -13.10 15.53
CA LYS A 311 -15.70 -14.01 14.59
C LYS A 311 -16.05 -15.45 14.95
N VAL A 312 -16.99 -16.03 14.18
CA VAL A 312 -17.30 -17.46 14.26
C VAL A 312 -16.37 -18.26 13.33
N GLY A 313 -15.75 -19.31 13.89
CA GLY A 313 -14.91 -20.26 13.17
C GLY A 313 -13.63 -19.68 12.53
N GLY A 314 -12.92 -20.53 11.77
CA GLY A 314 -11.67 -20.18 11.10
C GLY A 314 -10.47 -20.00 12.05
N LYS A 315 -9.32 -19.62 11.47
CA LYS A 315 -8.09 -19.40 12.25
C LYS A 315 -8.19 -18.10 13.05
N GLN A 316 -8.11 -18.23 14.38
CA GLN A 316 -8.09 -17.11 15.32
C GLN A 316 -6.73 -17.11 16.03
N ARG A 317 -6.00 -15.99 15.97
CA ARG A 317 -4.62 -15.86 16.46
C ARG A 317 -4.49 -14.96 17.68
N ASN A 318 -5.46 -14.08 17.90
CA ASN A 318 -5.44 -13.16 19.02
C ASN A 318 -6.07 -13.78 20.27
N LYS A 319 -5.87 -13.16 21.43
CA LYS A 319 -6.57 -13.51 22.67
C LYS A 319 -7.58 -12.40 23.00
N PRO A 320 -8.82 -12.74 23.35
CA PRO A 320 -9.79 -11.74 23.78
C PRO A 320 -9.28 -11.08 25.06
N ALA A 321 -9.76 -9.87 25.32
CA ALA A 321 -9.61 -9.27 26.63
C ALA A 321 -10.75 -8.32 26.91
N THR A 322 -11.17 -8.31 28.16
CA THR A 322 -12.16 -7.37 28.62
C THR A 322 -11.89 -6.93 30.05
N ALA A 323 -11.96 -5.62 30.27
CA ALA A 323 -11.76 -4.98 31.57
C ALA A 323 -12.56 -3.67 31.60
N PRO A 324 -12.89 -3.12 32.79
CA PRO A 324 -13.64 -1.87 32.89
C PRO A 324 -13.02 -0.67 32.17
N ASP A 325 -11.69 -0.67 31.99
CA ASP A 325 -10.92 0.38 31.31
C ASP A 325 -10.66 0.10 29.82
N ILE A 326 -10.90 -1.12 29.33
CA ILE A 326 -10.81 -1.47 27.91
C ILE A 326 -12.15 -1.12 27.25
N MET A 327 -12.09 -0.33 26.17
CA MET A 327 -13.29 0.09 25.43
C MET A 327 -13.37 -0.49 24.01
N GLY A 328 -12.27 -1.05 23.49
CA GLY A 328 -12.24 -1.61 22.16
C GLY A 328 -10.84 -2.01 21.73
N TYR A 329 -10.65 -2.16 20.43
CA TYR A 329 -9.41 -2.59 19.83
C TYR A 329 -9.15 -1.85 18.52
N MET A 330 -7.97 -1.26 18.40
CA MET A 330 -7.55 -0.50 17.23
C MET A 330 -6.43 -1.24 16.50
N VAL A 331 -6.57 -1.34 15.19
CA VAL A 331 -5.54 -1.77 14.26
C VAL A 331 -5.24 -0.59 13.34
N ALA A 332 -3.96 -0.23 13.23
CA ALA A 332 -3.45 0.74 12.26
C ALA A 332 -2.03 0.31 11.86
N HIS A 333 -1.91 -0.89 11.28
CA HIS A 333 -0.62 -1.50 10.98
C HIS A 333 -0.21 -1.29 9.52
N SER A 334 1.03 -1.65 9.17
CA SER A 334 1.68 -1.30 7.89
C SER A 334 1.90 0.22 7.72
N SER A 335 2.98 0.59 7.05
CA SER A 335 3.23 1.99 6.65
C SER A 335 2.46 2.36 5.38
N GLY A 336 2.21 1.39 4.50
CA GLY A 336 1.52 1.62 3.23
C GLY A 336 -0.02 1.72 3.36
N PHE A 337 -0.64 2.01 2.22
CA PHE A 337 -2.09 2.05 2.01
C PHE A 337 -2.51 1.11 0.87
N ASP A 338 -1.82 -0.02 0.72
CA ASP A 338 -2.16 -0.99 -0.32
C ASP A 338 -3.53 -1.64 -0.04
N ASN A 339 -3.83 -1.93 1.24
CA ASN A 339 -5.12 -2.47 1.68
C ASN A 339 -5.64 -1.73 2.94
N PRO A 340 -6.00 -0.44 2.84
CA PRO A 340 -6.26 0.41 4.01
C PRO A 340 -7.41 -0.11 4.89
N ASP A 341 -8.47 -0.67 4.30
CA ASP A 341 -9.62 -1.22 5.04
C ASP A 341 -9.32 -2.58 5.70
N LEU A 342 -8.25 -3.27 5.30
CA LEU A 342 -7.79 -4.50 5.95
C LEU A 342 -6.68 -4.23 6.96
N ASP A 343 -5.89 -3.18 6.72
CA ASP A 343 -4.75 -2.82 7.55
C ASP A 343 -5.11 -1.83 8.67
N SER A 344 -6.35 -1.34 8.67
CA SER A 344 -6.93 -0.53 9.71
C SER A 344 -8.33 -0.98 10.09
N SER A 345 -8.62 -1.00 11.39
CA SER A 345 -9.95 -1.29 11.91
C SER A 345 -10.09 -0.75 13.33
N LEU A 346 -11.28 -0.27 13.67
CA LEU A 346 -11.68 0.05 15.05
C LEU A 346 -12.86 -0.85 15.41
N LEU A 347 -12.72 -1.64 16.47
CA LEU A 347 -13.63 -2.74 16.81
C LEU A 347 -13.95 -2.73 18.31
N ILE A 348 -15.13 -3.24 18.67
CA ILE A 348 -15.56 -3.30 20.08
C ILE A 348 -14.81 -4.38 20.88
N ALA A 349 -14.25 -5.36 20.20
CA ALA A 349 -13.46 -6.44 20.76
C ALA A 349 -12.19 -6.69 19.93
N ALA A 350 -11.27 -7.49 20.48
CA ALA A 350 -9.99 -7.78 19.83
C ALA A 350 -10.19 -8.40 18.44
N ARG A 351 -9.49 -7.89 17.43
CA ARG A 351 -9.55 -8.46 16.08
C ARG A 351 -8.99 -9.89 16.08
N TYR A 352 -9.69 -10.81 15.43
CA TYR A 352 -9.38 -12.24 15.44
C TYR A 352 -7.94 -12.61 15.02
N ASP A 353 -7.31 -11.81 14.15
CA ASP A 353 -5.99 -12.08 13.57
C ASP A 353 -4.85 -11.25 14.16
N GLY A 354 -5.12 -10.36 15.13
CA GLY A 354 -4.12 -9.60 15.90
C GLY A 354 -3.81 -8.21 15.35
N ASN A 355 -2.51 -7.88 15.26
CA ASN A 355 -1.94 -6.67 14.61
C ASN A 355 -2.29 -5.29 15.20
N GLY A 356 -2.97 -5.22 16.33
CA GLY A 356 -3.44 -4.00 16.96
C GLY A 356 -3.11 -3.94 18.44
N PHE A 357 -3.83 -3.08 19.15
CA PHE A 357 -3.75 -2.91 20.60
C PHE A 357 -5.13 -2.62 21.18
N PHE A 358 -5.30 -2.90 22.46
CA PHE A 358 -6.54 -2.58 23.18
C PHE A 358 -6.60 -1.09 23.48
N LEU A 359 -7.70 -0.47 23.09
CA LEU A 359 -7.96 0.93 23.32
C LEU A 359 -8.50 1.11 24.75
N ARG A 360 -7.95 2.09 25.48
CA ARG A 360 -8.26 2.29 26.90
C ARG A 360 -8.87 3.65 27.17
N LYS A 361 -9.81 3.69 28.10
CA LYS A 361 -10.60 4.89 28.41
C LYS A 361 -9.77 6.10 28.88
N ASP A 362 -8.58 5.85 29.42
CA ASP A 362 -7.69 6.88 29.97
C ASP A 362 -6.81 7.57 28.92
N ASN A 363 -6.59 6.95 27.75
CA ASN A 363 -5.69 7.50 26.73
C ASN A 363 -6.23 7.43 25.29
N TYR A 364 -7.48 6.98 25.09
CA TYR A 364 -8.01 6.70 23.75
C TYR A 364 -7.93 7.90 22.80
N LEU A 365 -8.19 9.12 23.30
CA LEU A 365 -8.12 10.36 22.52
C LEU A 365 -6.76 10.53 21.84
N GLU A 366 -5.67 10.26 22.56
CA GLU A 366 -4.31 10.36 22.06
C GLU A 366 -3.99 9.30 20.98
N LYS A 367 -4.84 8.28 20.83
CA LYS A 367 -4.67 7.19 19.87
C LYS A 367 -5.50 7.36 18.61
N LEU A 368 -6.60 8.12 18.67
CA LEU A 368 -7.51 8.34 17.54
C LEU A 368 -6.83 8.92 16.28
N PRO A 369 -5.78 9.76 16.37
CA PRO A 369 -5.06 10.22 15.17
C PRO A 369 -4.50 9.09 14.30
N MET A 370 -4.13 7.92 14.88
CA MET A 370 -3.71 6.76 14.08
C MET A 370 -4.83 6.21 13.20
N PHE A 371 -6.06 6.15 13.73
CA PHE A 371 -7.23 5.74 12.95
C PHE A 371 -7.58 6.79 11.91
N CYS A 372 -7.50 8.09 12.25
CA CYS A 372 -7.71 9.16 11.28
C CYS A 372 -6.72 9.08 10.11
N ALA A 373 -5.44 8.87 10.40
CA ALA A 373 -4.38 8.74 9.40
C ALA A 373 -4.58 7.56 8.45
N SER A 374 -5.14 6.45 8.93
CA SER A 374 -5.36 5.27 8.09
C SER A 374 -6.43 5.49 7.01
N ARG A 375 -7.28 6.51 7.17
CA ARG A 375 -8.33 6.87 6.20
C ARG A 375 -7.86 7.79 5.08
N TYR A 376 -6.60 8.22 5.07
CA TYR A 376 -6.11 9.25 4.14
C TYR A 376 -6.43 8.95 2.68
N ILE A 377 -6.05 7.76 2.20
CA ILE A 377 -6.27 7.34 0.81
C ILE A 377 -7.74 7.08 0.45
N THR A 378 -8.64 6.97 1.45
CA THR A 378 -10.07 6.84 1.20
C THR A 378 -10.64 8.15 0.64
N TYR A 379 -10.17 9.29 1.16
CA TYR A 379 -10.64 10.62 0.77
C TYR A 379 -9.69 11.32 -0.21
N ASN A 380 -8.40 10.95 -0.22
CA ASN A 380 -7.37 11.48 -1.11
C ASN A 380 -6.88 10.37 -2.06
N ARG A 381 -7.62 10.20 -3.17
CA ARG A 381 -7.43 9.08 -4.11
C ARG A 381 -6.55 9.41 -5.30
N ALA A 382 -5.97 10.62 -5.37
CA ALA A 382 -5.08 10.98 -6.46
C ALA A 382 -3.93 9.96 -6.54
N TRP A 383 -3.58 9.56 -7.76
CA TRP A 383 -2.54 8.55 -7.98
C TRP A 383 -1.19 8.99 -7.39
N THR A 384 -0.95 10.30 -7.32
CA THR A 384 0.24 10.91 -6.71
C THR A 384 0.34 10.64 -5.20
N GLU A 385 -0.76 10.27 -4.54
CA GLU A 385 -0.82 10.05 -3.10
C GLU A 385 -0.59 8.58 -2.75
N ARG A 386 -1.37 7.68 -3.37
CA ARG A 386 -1.32 6.24 -3.06
C ARG A 386 0.05 5.67 -3.41
N ALA A 387 0.60 4.84 -2.52
CA ALA A 387 1.94 4.27 -2.55
C ALA A 387 3.11 5.28 -2.35
N ARG A 388 2.88 6.60 -2.40
CA ARG A 388 3.86 7.64 -2.05
C ARG A 388 3.76 8.07 -0.60
N ILE A 389 2.56 8.46 -0.17
CA ILE A 389 2.27 8.85 1.22
C ILE A 389 2.13 7.59 2.07
N MET A 390 2.76 7.58 3.25
CA MET A 390 2.77 6.45 4.16
C MET A 390 2.52 6.89 5.60
N LYS A 391 1.97 5.99 6.42
CA LYS A 391 1.88 6.16 7.88
C LYS A 391 3.28 6.14 8.48
N SER A 392 3.55 7.11 9.36
CA SER A 392 4.84 7.31 10.04
C SER A 392 4.61 7.72 11.49
N ALA A 393 5.53 7.35 12.39
CA ALA A 393 5.52 7.85 13.77
C ALA A 393 6.66 8.86 14.02
N ASP A 394 7.27 9.39 12.96
CA ASP A 394 8.52 10.16 13.08
C ASP A 394 8.34 11.48 13.83
N GLY A 395 7.13 12.04 13.86
CA GLY A 395 6.79 13.25 14.62
C GLY A 395 6.30 13.02 16.06
N ALA A 396 6.41 11.78 16.57
CA ALA A 396 5.82 11.38 17.85
C ALA A 396 6.29 12.20 19.05
N ASP A 397 7.57 12.57 19.12
CA ASP A 397 8.09 13.33 20.26
C ASP A 397 7.43 14.72 20.36
N ARG A 398 7.29 15.40 19.21
CA ARG A 398 6.57 16.69 19.13
C ARG A 398 5.08 16.51 19.44
N TYR A 399 4.46 15.45 18.91
CA TYR A 399 3.06 15.14 19.17
C TYR A 399 2.81 14.91 20.67
N ASN A 400 3.60 14.06 21.31
CA ASN A 400 3.45 13.72 22.73
C ASN A 400 3.66 14.96 23.63
N ALA A 401 4.64 15.81 23.32
CA ALA A 401 4.86 17.06 24.05
C ALA A 401 3.67 18.03 23.92
N ASP A 402 3.11 18.16 22.71
CA ASP A 402 1.99 19.05 22.44
C ASP A 402 0.65 18.50 22.96
N VAL A 403 0.51 17.17 23.07
CA VAL A 403 -0.58 16.54 23.82
C VAL A 403 -0.45 16.84 25.31
N ALA A 404 0.74 16.60 25.90
CA ALA A 404 0.97 16.79 27.33
C ALA A 404 0.81 18.25 27.78
N SER A 405 1.11 19.22 26.91
CA SER A 405 0.89 20.65 27.19
C SER A 405 -0.57 21.10 26.99
N GLY A 406 -1.44 20.23 26.47
CA GLY A 406 -2.83 20.56 26.15
C GLY A 406 -3.02 21.32 24.84
N LYS A 407 -1.95 21.63 24.10
CA LYS A 407 -2.00 22.34 22.82
C LYS A 407 -2.87 21.62 21.79
N LEU A 408 -2.88 20.28 21.81
CA LEU A 408 -3.66 19.47 20.89
C LEU A 408 -5.07 19.10 21.38
N ALA A 409 -5.54 19.62 22.51
CA ALA A 409 -6.82 19.22 23.10
C ALA A 409 -8.00 19.30 22.11
N GLN A 410 -8.13 20.42 21.37
CA GLN A 410 -9.18 20.57 20.37
C GLN A 410 -8.98 19.63 19.17
N PHE A 411 -7.75 19.42 18.72
CA PHE A 411 -7.47 18.47 17.63
C PHE A 411 -7.87 17.04 18.00
N LEU A 412 -7.57 16.59 19.22
CA LEU A 412 -7.98 15.26 19.67
C LEU A 412 -9.51 15.08 19.69
N LEU A 413 -10.24 16.12 20.09
CA LEU A 413 -11.71 16.11 20.04
C LEU A 413 -12.26 16.22 18.62
N LYS A 414 -11.54 16.88 17.71
CA LYS A 414 -11.84 16.86 16.28
C LYS A 414 -11.67 15.46 15.69
N CYS A 415 -10.61 14.75 16.08
CA CYS A 415 -10.41 13.33 15.75
C CYS A 415 -11.52 12.45 16.34
N LEU A 416 -11.98 12.73 17.57
CA LEU A 416 -13.13 12.04 18.16
C LEU A 416 -14.40 12.19 17.32
N LEU A 417 -14.75 13.42 16.92
CA LEU A 417 -15.90 13.68 16.05
C LEU A 417 -15.79 12.90 14.73
N PHE A 418 -14.62 12.97 14.09
CA PHE A 418 -14.35 12.21 12.87
C PHE A 418 -14.54 10.70 13.11
N THR A 419 -13.92 10.13 14.15
CA THR A 419 -14.02 8.71 14.46
C THR A 419 -15.46 8.25 14.71
N CYS A 420 -16.28 9.04 15.41
CA CYS A 420 -17.68 8.67 15.66
C CYS A 420 -18.57 8.73 14.41
N THR A 421 -18.16 9.50 13.41
CA THR A 421 -18.94 9.74 12.19
C THR A 421 -18.38 9.06 10.94
N GLU A 422 -17.20 8.43 11.06
CA GLU A 422 -16.55 7.71 9.97
C GLU A 422 -17.09 6.28 9.84
N MET A 423 -17.41 5.90 8.61
CA MET A 423 -18.02 4.61 8.24
C MET A 423 -17.16 3.39 8.59
N GLN A 424 -15.86 3.57 8.83
CA GLN A 424 -14.92 2.48 9.12
C GLN A 424 -14.63 2.33 10.62
N ASN A 425 -15.34 3.08 11.45
CA ASN A 425 -15.50 2.71 12.84
C ASN A 425 -16.50 1.55 12.92
N HIS A 426 -15.98 0.32 12.93
CA HIS A 426 -16.78 -0.90 12.97
C HIS A 426 -17.10 -1.34 14.41
N MET A 427 -17.05 -0.44 15.39
CA MET A 427 -17.62 -0.71 16.70
C MET A 427 -19.14 -0.86 16.55
N ARG A 428 -19.68 -1.96 17.08
CA ARG A 428 -21.11 -2.27 17.05
C ARG A 428 -21.55 -2.64 18.45
N THR A 429 -22.76 -2.25 18.80
CA THR A 429 -23.43 -2.69 20.03
C THR A 429 -24.17 -4.00 19.78
N PHE A 430 -23.82 -5.06 20.51
CA PHE A 430 -24.48 -6.36 20.43
C PHE A 430 -24.21 -7.24 21.67
N THR A 431 -24.98 -8.30 21.86
CA THR A 431 -24.70 -9.33 22.87
C THR A 431 -23.86 -10.44 22.23
N GLY A 432 -22.67 -10.70 22.78
CA GLY A 432 -21.77 -11.74 22.29
C GLY A 432 -22.24 -13.15 22.68
N SER A 433 -21.62 -14.17 22.08
CA SER A 433 -21.89 -15.58 22.41
C SER A 433 -21.54 -15.94 23.86
N ASP A 434 -20.71 -15.12 24.51
CA ASP A 434 -20.36 -15.18 25.93
C ASP A 434 -21.45 -14.61 26.87
N GLY A 435 -22.57 -14.16 26.31
CA GLY A 435 -23.68 -13.53 27.05
C GLY A 435 -23.40 -12.10 27.48
N ARG A 436 -22.25 -11.52 27.13
CA ARG A 436 -21.90 -10.15 27.50
C ARG A 436 -22.51 -9.15 26.54
N PHE A 437 -23.05 -8.06 27.09
CA PHE A 437 -23.46 -6.90 26.30
C PHE A 437 -22.24 -6.03 25.98
N TYR A 438 -21.88 -5.97 24.70
CA TYR A 438 -20.84 -5.11 24.16
C TYR A 438 -21.50 -3.83 23.66
N ARG A 439 -21.17 -2.69 24.27
CA ARG A 439 -21.75 -1.38 23.93
C ARG A 439 -20.72 -0.51 23.24
N ASP A 440 -21.07 0.06 22.09
CA ASP A 440 -20.22 1.05 21.41
C ASP A 440 -20.13 2.35 22.23
N GLU A 441 -18.97 2.58 22.81
CA GLU A 441 -18.65 3.79 23.57
C GLU A 441 -18.05 4.92 22.69
N LEU A 442 -17.78 4.66 21.40
CA LEU A 442 -17.25 5.61 20.42
C LEU A 442 -18.29 6.00 19.36
N CYS A 443 -19.53 6.22 19.79
CA CYS A 443 -20.59 6.78 18.96
C CYS A 443 -21.32 7.95 19.67
N LEU A 444 -22.11 8.69 18.88
CA LEU A 444 -22.86 9.86 19.35
C LEU A 444 -24.33 9.54 19.68
N ASP A 445 -24.71 8.26 19.79
CA ASP A 445 -26.05 7.87 20.21
C ASP A 445 -26.18 7.84 21.75
N GLY A 446 -27.02 8.71 22.28
CA GLY A 446 -27.27 8.84 23.72
C GLY A 446 -28.47 8.05 24.24
N THR A 447 -29.13 7.24 23.40
CA THR A 447 -30.42 6.59 23.71
C THR A 447 -30.35 5.74 24.98
N ASN A 448 -29.24 5.03 25.20
CA ASN A 448 -29.02 4.17 26.37
C ASN A 448 -28.03 4.79 27.39
N GLY A 449 -28.08 6.11 27.55
CA GLY A 449 -27.19 6.88 28.41
C GLY A 449 -26.00 7.46 27.67
N LYS A 450 -25.20 8.31 28.34
CA LYS A 450 -24.03 8.94 27.73
C LYS A 450 -22.96 7.90 27.41
N THR A 451 -22.53 7.84 26.15
CA THR A 451 -21.30 7.16 25.76
C THR A 451 -20.08 7.97 26.21
N ILE A 452 -18.90 7.35 26.21
CA ILE A 452 -17.64 8.05 26.44
C ILE A 452 -17.42 9.16 25.41
N ALA A 453 -17.69 8.91 24.13
CA ALA A 453 -17.61 9.93 23.10
C ALA A 453 -18.54 11.13 23.39
N LEU A 454 -19.81 10.89 23.74
CA LEU A 454 -20.76 11.96 24.10
C LEU A 454 -20.36 12.74 25.36
N ARG A 455 -19.65 12.11 26.30
CA ARG A 455 -19.11 12.79 27.47
C ARG A 455 -18.01 13.76 27.06
N ASP A 456 -17.03 13.29 26.29
CA ASP A 456 -15.79 14.03 26.03
C ASP A 456 -15.94 15.05 24.89
N ILE A 457 -16.80 14.79 23.90
CA ILE A 457 -17.06 15.71 22.79
C ILE A 457 -17.60 17.06 23.25
N LYS A 458 -18.12 17.16 24.48
CA LYS A 458 -18.53 18.43 25.09
C LYS A 458 -17.40 19.43 25.28
N GLY A 459 -16.15 18.96 25.32
CA GLY A 459 -14.99 19.84 25.34
C GLY A 459 -14.64 20.45 23.98
N LEU A 460 -15.25 19.97 22.89
CA LEU A 460 -15.02 20.49 21.55
C LEU A 460 -15.67 21.86 21.45
N ILE A 461 -14.93 22.83 20.93
CA ILE A 461 -15.46 24.14 20.57
C ILE A 461 -15.85 24.05 19.09
N PRO A 462 -17.15 23.91 18.76
CA PRO A 462 -17.54 23.58 17.41
C PRO A 462 -17.53 24.82 16.51
N GLY A 463 -16.79 24.74 15.41
CA GLY A 463 -16.96 25.63 14.26
C GLY A 463 -18.16 25.23 13.41
N ASP A 464 -18.31 25.86 12.25
CA ASP A 464 -19.48 25.62 11.39
C ASP A 464 -19.48 24.22 10.77
N ARG A 465 -18.29 23.65 10.49
CA ARG A 465 -18.16 22.28 9.97
C ARG A 465 -18.54 21.25 11.01
N GLU A 466 -18.07 21.41 12.25
CA GLU A 466 -18.41 20.52 13.36
C GLU A 466 -19.92 20.59 13.65
N LYS A 467 -20.52 21.79 13.67
CA LYS A 467 -21.97 21.96 13.82
C LYS A 467 -22.74 21.27 12.71
N ALA A 468 -22.30 21.39 11.45
CA ALA A 468 -22.95 20.75 10.32
C ALA A 468 -22.95 19.22 10.47
N ILE A 469 -21.81 18.63 10.85
CA ILE A 469 -21.71 17.18 11.12
C ILE A 469 -22.63 16.75 12.26
N LEU A 470 -22.63 17.48 13.37
CA LEU A 470 -23.46 17.16 14.54
C LEU A 470 -24.96 17.23 14.18
N ASN A 471 -25.40 18.27 13.47
CA ASN A 471 -26.79 18.40 13.01
C ASN A 471 -27.18 17.29 12.03
N GLN A 472 -26.27 16.92 11.12
CA GLN A 472 -26.51 15.83 10.19
C GLN A 472 -26.58 14.48 10.91
N TRP A 473 -25.74 14.27 11.93
CA TRP A 473 -25.82 13.08 12.79
C TRP A 473 -27.17 12.97 13.50
N GLU A 474 -27.69 14.06 14.07
CA GLU A 474 -29.03 14.06 14.69
C GLU A 474 -30.11 13.65 13.68
N THR A 475 -29.98 14.10 12.42
CA THR A 475 -30.88 13.72 11.33
C THR A 475 -30.76 12.23 10.99
N VAL A 476 -29.54 11.70 10.90
CA VAL A 476 -29.31 10.25 10.72
C VAL A 476 -29.96 9.45 11.85
N LEU A 477 -29.72 9.82 13.10
CA LEU A 477 -30.26 9.12 14.26
C LEU A 477 -31.79 9.20 14.33
N GLN A 478 -32.38 10.34 13.97
CA GLN A 478 -33.82 10.52 13.88
C GLN A 478 -34.46 9.52 12.91
N TRP A 479 -33.88 9.33 11.72
CA TRP A 479 -34.41 8.40 10.72
C TRP A 479 -34.06 6.95 11.02
N ALA A 480 -32.89 6.69 11.63
CA ALA A 480 -32.52 5.37 12.12
C ALA A 480 -33.54 4.83 13.13
N LYS A 481 -34.01 5.68 14.05
CA LYS A 481 -35.06 5.34 15.04
C LYS A 481 -36.41 4.96 14.44
N LYS A 482 -36.63 5.27 13.16
CA LYS A 482 -37.86 4.94 12.41
C LYS A 482 -37.69 3.72 11.51
N ALA A 483 -36.48 3.18 11.38
CA ALA A 483 -36.24 1.98 10.60
C ALA A 483 -36.93 0.77 11.27
N GLU A 484 -37.46 -0.16 10.47
CA GLU A 484 -38.24 -1.30 10.94
C GLU A 484 -37.48 -2.17 11.94
N ASN A 485 -36.18 -2.35 11.71
CA ASN A 485 -35.30 -3.20 12.51
C ASN A 485 -34.51 -2.43 13.58
N TYR A 486 -34.87 -1.18 13.86
CA TYR A 486 -34.29 -0.42 14.96
C TYR A 486 -34.63 -1.06 16.31
N SER A 487 -33.61 -1.27 17.15
CA SER A 487 -33.79 -1.76 18.51
C SER A 487 -33.45 -0.67 19.53
N PRO A 488 -34.41 -0.19 20.34
CA PRO A 488 -34.14 0.84 21.35
C PRO A 488 -33.19 0.38 22.47
N SER A 489 -32.94 -0.93 22.61
CA SER A 489 -31.97 -1.47 23.57
C SER A 489 -30.51 -1.33 23.12
N LEU A 490 -30.27 -0.99 21.85
CA LEU A 490 -28.93 -0.86 21.29
C LEU A 490 -28.49 0.60 21.23
N THR A 491 -27.18 0.81 21.25
CA THR A 491 -26.54 2.11 21.03
C THR A 491 -25.88 2.07 19.65
N TYR A 492 -26.31 2.91 18.72
CA TYR A 492 -25.91 2.79 17.32
C TYR A 492 -24.79 3.76 16.94
N GLY A 493 -23.71 3.23 16.35
CA GLY A 493 -22.74 4.01 15.59
C GLY A 493 -23.11 4.09 14.10
N VAL A 494 -22.50 5.02 13.36
CA VAL A 494 -22.77 5.23 11.92
C VAL A 494 -22.65 3.93 11.11
N TYR A 495 -21.60 3.14 11.33
CA TYR A 495 -21.42 1.87 10.61
C TYR A 495 -22.52 0.86 10.92
N GLN A 496 -22.97 0.78 12.18
CA GLN A 496 -24.04 -0.14 12.57
C GLN A 496 -25.37 0.27 11.93
N ILE A 497 -25.67 1.57 11.89
CA ILE A 497 -26.86 2.10 11.20
C ILE A 497 -26.81 1.73 9.71
N TYR A 498 -25.69 1.97 9.05
CA TYR A 498 -25.51 1.58 7.64
C TYR A 498 -25.65 0.07 7.42
N ALA A 499 -25.03 -0.74 8.27
CA ALA A 499 -24.95 -2.19 8.05
C ALA A 499 -26.25 -2.92 8.44
N GLU A 500 -27.02 -2.37 9.37
CA GLU A 500 -28.24 -3.00 9.87
C GLU A 500 -29.48 -2.29 9.36
N LEU A 501 -29.57 -0.96 9.45
CA LEU A 501 -30.81 -0.20 9.28
C LEU A 501 -31.01 0.43 7.89
N ASP A 502 -29.92 0.69 7.15
CA ASP A 502 -29.97 1.23 5.77
C ASP A 502 -30.20 0.08 4.77
N THR A 503 -31.43 -0.45 4.75
CA THR A 503 -31.80 -1.62 3.94
C THR A 503 -32.36 -1.22 2.57
N SER A 504 -32.20 -2.12 1.59
CA SER A 504 -32.68 -1.93 0.21
C SER A 504 -33.02 -3.25 -0.45
N HIS A 505 -33.85 -3.18 -1.49
CA HIS A 505 -34.18 -4.30 -2.37
C HIS A 505 -34.04 -3.90 -3.84
N VAL A 506 -33.93 -4.89 -4.74
CA VAL A 506 -33.87 -4.64 -6.19
C VAL A 506 -35.27 -4.77 -6.76
N ASP A 507 -35.70 -3.75 -7.49
CA ASP A 507 -36.95 -3.77 -8.24
C ASP A 507 -36.85 -4.75 -9.42
N GLU A 508 -37.71 -5.76 -9.45
CA GLU A 508 -37.65 -6.84 -10.46
C GLU A 508 -37.99 -6.36 -11.88
N THR A 509 -38.67 -5.22 -12.03
CA THR A 509 -39.11 -4.71 -13.33
C THR A 509 -38.05 -3.79 -13.96
N THR A 510 -37.43 -2.94 -13.15
CA THR A 510 -36.49 -1.89 -13.58
C THR A 510 -35.03 -2.24 -13.30
N GLY A 511 -34.78 -3.21 -12.41
CA GLY A 511 -33.43 -3.57 -11.95
C GLY A 511 -32.79 -2.53 -11.01
N ASN A 512 -33.53 -1.50 -10.59
CA ASN A 512 -33.02 -0.43 -9.74
C ASN A 512 -33.02 -0.83 -8.26
N THR A 513 -32.08 -0.31 -7.49
CA THR A 513 -32.08 -0.43 -6.03
C THR A 513 -33.09 0.56 -5.44
N ILE A 514 -34.07 0.04 -4.69
CA ILE A 514 -35.05 0.80 -3.91
C ILE A 514 -34.66 0.71 -2.44
N TRP A 515 -34.49 1.87 -1.79
CA TRP A 515 -34.19 1.96 -0.37
C TRP A 515 -35.47 1.91 0.45
N ASP A 516 -35.48 1.10 1.51
CA ASP A 516 -36.66 0.93 2.37
C ASP A 516 -36.93 2.19 3.22
N ASN A 517 -35.87 2.95 3.52
CA ASN A 517 -35.93 4.26 4.18
C ASN A 517 -35.04 5.26 3.42
N VAL A 518 -35.63 5.94 2.44
CA VAL A 518 -34.91 6.88 1.56
C VAL A 518 -34.31 8.05 2.35
N GLU A 519 -35.00 8.51 3.39
CA GLU A 519 -34.55 9.61 4.24
C GLU A 519 -33.31 9.23 5.06
N LEU A 520 -33.26 8.01 5.60
CA LEU A 520 -32.08 7.49 6.29
C LEU A 520 -30.89 7.38 5.33
N HIS A 521 -31.10 6.77 4.16
CA HIS A 521 -30.06 6.61 3.16
C HIS A 521 -29.50 7.97 2.72
N THR A 522 -30.39 8.92 2.44
CA THR A 522 -30.03 10.29 2.05
C THR A 522 -29.27 11.00 3.18
N ALA A 523 -29.69 10.81 4.43
CA ALA A 523 -29.02 11.41 5.58
C ALA A 523 -27.60 10.84 5.77
N LEU A 524 -27.39 9.53 5.59
CA LEU A 524 -26.07 8.90 5.63
C LEU A 524 -25.17 9.39 4.49
N ALA A 525 -25.70 9.52 3.27
CA ALA A 525 -24.97 10.05 2.13
C ALA A 525 -24.53 11.51 2.36
N GLY A 526 -25.42 12.33 2.94
CA GLY A 526 -25.11 13.70 3.37
C GLY A 526 -24.00 13.74 4.41
N LEU A 527 -24.09 12.90 5.45
CA LEU A 527 -23.07 12.81 6.50
C LEU A 527 -21.69 12.44 5.92
N LYS A 528 -21.64 11.44 5.04
CA LYS A 528 -20.41 11.00 4.38
C LYS A 528 -19.72 12.13 3.61
N THR A 529 -20.50 13.00 2.96
CA THR A 529 -19.97 14.16 2.24
C THR A 529 -19.36 15.18 3.20
N LEU A 530 -20.08 15.54 4.27
CA LEU A 530 -19.59 16.47 5.29
C LEU A 530 -18.33 15.94 6.00
N VAL A 531 -18.30 14.65 6.33
CA VAL A 531 -17.16 14.00 6.99
C VAL A 531 -15.92 14.03 6.11
N LYS A 532 -16.05 13.83 4.79
CA LYS A 532 -14.93 13.94 3.84
C LYS A 532 -14.34 15.35 3.85
N ASP A 533 -15.18 16.37 3.75
CA ASP A 533 -14.74 17.76 3.70
C ASP A 533 -14.09 18.18 5.03
N TYR A 534 -14.70 17.79 6.14
CA TYR A 534 -14.15 17.98 7.49
C TYR A 534 -12.81 17.29 7.67
N TYR A 535 -12.68 16.03 7.25
CA TYR A 535 -11.43 15.29 7.33
C TYR A 535 -10.29 16.02 6.61
N ASN A 536 -10.51 16.43 5.36
CA ASN A 536 -9.49 17.08 4.54
C ASN A 536 -9.11 18.47 5.06
N SER A 537 -10.05 19.21 5.64
CA SER A 537 -9.81 20.58 6.11
C SER A 537 -9.31 20.67 7.54
N GLU A 538 -9.85 19.86 8.45
CA GLU A 538 -9.64 20.00 9.89
C GLU A 538 -8.69 18.94 10.48
N ILE A 539 -8.53 17.79 9.80
CA ILE A 539 -7.74 16.65 10.33
C ILE A 539 -6.42 16.47 9.56
N VAL A 540 -6.48 16.37 8.23
CA VAL A 540 -5.31 16.07 7.38
C VAL A 540 -4.12 17.03 7.58
N PRO A 541 -4.30 18.36 7.69
CA PRO A 541 -3.17 19.27 7.87
C PRO A 541 -2.33 18.93 9.11
N VAL A 542 -3.00 18.62 10.23
CA VAL A 542 -2.34 18.28 11.50
C VAL A 542 -1.70 16.88 11.42
N LEU A 543 -2.30 15.93 10.69
CA LEU A 543 -1.69 14.62 10.47
C LEU A 543 -0.34 14.72 9.73
N PHE A 544 -0.22 15.63 8.76
CA PHE A 544 1.06 15.92 8.11
C PHE A 544 2.00 16.72 9.04
N GLU A 545 1.47 17.72 9.75
CA GLU A 545 2.26 18.53 10.69
C GLU A 545 2.96 17.65 11.73
N TYR A 546 2.28 16.66 12.30
CA TYR A 546 2.85 15.75 13.29
C TYR A 546 3.39 14.44 12.69
N GLU A 547 3.56 14.40 11.37
CA GLU A 547 4.08 13.27 10.60
C GLU A 547 3.41 11.93 10.92
N PHE A 548 2.10 11.93 11.26
CA PHE A 548 1.31 10.70 11.26
C PHE A 548 1.25 10.10 9.87
N ILE A 549 1.23 10.96 8.84
CA ILE A 549 1.43 10.60 7.44
C ILE A 549 2.57 11.45 6.86
N LYS A 550 3.35 10.86 5.95
CA LYS A 550 4.59 11.43 5.43
C LYS A 550 4.90 10.97 4.02
#